data_AF-F7K3C9-F1
#
_entry.id   AF-F7K3C9-F1
#
_cell.length_a   1.000
_cell.length_b   1.000
_cell.length_c   1.000
_cell.angle_alpha   90.00
_cell.angle_beta   90.00
_cell.angle_gamma   90.00
#
_symmetry.space_group_name_H-M   'P 1'
#
loop_
_entity.id
_entity.type
_entity.pdbx_description
1 polymer ?
#
loop_
_entity_poly.entity_id
_entity_poly.type
_entity_poly.pdbx_seq_one_letter_code
_entity_poly.pdbx_strand_id
1 'polypeptide(L)'
;MNQTEKRCWLIKELQSDMPEYGALTIPETPEEQKKLLRSLMNVRPAKPVSEAFLQIQDEYLREESRLRGICDGMTLPGVKADGRISLWKGDITALKVGAIVNAANSALIGCFIPCHACIDNAIHSFAGIQLRLECDALMNRQGHEEPVGHAKLTRAYNLPCSYVLHTVGPVIQGRVSEEDRSLLASCYRSCLETAAANGITSVAFCCISTGVFHFPNRPAAEIAVKTVREFLEKDIRMTKIVFNVFKDSDLEIYQDLLN
;
A
#
# COMPACT_ATOMS: atom_id res chain seq x y z
N MET A 1 -20.66 2.46 19.83
CA MET A 1 -20.63 1.08 19.29
C MET A 1 -19.29 0.44 19.61
N ASN A 2 -19.28 -0.80 20.12
CA ASN A 2 -18.07 -1.60 20.25
C ASN A 2 -17.57 -2.09 18.88
N GLN A 3 -16.37 -2.70 18.82
CA GLN A 3 -15.76 -3.14 17.55
C GLN A 3 -16.62 -4.14 16.76
N THR A 4 -17.31 -5.05 17.45
CA THR A 4 -18.20 -6.03 16.81
C THR A 4 -19.44 -5.35 16.24
N GLU A 5 -20.07 -4.45 17.00
CA GLU A 5 -21.23 -3.68 16.54
C GLU A 5 -20.88 -2.83 15.31
N LYS A 6 -19.72 -2.14 15.33
CA LYS A 6 -19.22 -1.36 14.18
C LYS A 6 -19.04 -2.24 12.95
N ARG A 7 -18.34 -3.36 13.08
CA ARG A 7 -18.09 -4.31 11.99
C ARG A 7 -19.40 -4.85 11.39
N CYS A 8 -20.32 -5.33 12.23
CA CYS A 8 -21.61 -5.84 11.75
C CYS A 8 -22.46 -4.76 11.09
N TRP A 9 -22.43 -3.53 11.60
CA TRP A 9 -23.14 -2.40 10.98
C TRP A 9 -22.55 -2.04 9.62
N LEU A 10 -21.21 -1.94 9.50
CA LEU A 10 -20.53 -1.67 8.22
C LEU A 10 -20.87 -2.73 7.16
N ILE A 11 -20.91 -4.01 7.55
CA ILE A 11 -21.31 -5.10 6.66
C ILE A 11 -22.74 -4.89 6.16
N LYS A 12 -23.68 -4.58 7.05
CA LYS A 12 -25.09 -4.33 6.68
C LYS A 12 -25.25 -3.15 5.73
N GLU A 13 -24.54 -2.05 5.98
CA GLU A 13 -24.57 -0.89 5.11
C GLU A 13 -24.03 -1.22 3.71
N LEU A 14 -22.91 -1.96 3.63
CA LEU A 14 -22.35 -2.41 2.35
C LEU A 14 -23.30 -3.36 1.59
N GLN A 15 -24.00 -4.23 2.31
CA GLN A 15 -25.01 -5.12 1.73
C GLN A 15 -26.24 -4.36 1.24
N SER A 16 -26.63 -3.29 1.93
CA SER A 16 -27.71 -2.40 1.47
C SER A 16 -27.29 -1.59 0.24
N ASP A 17 -26.02 -1.17 0.17
CA ASP A 17 -25.45 -0.42 -0.96
C ASP A 17 -25.20 -1.30 -2.20
N MET A 18 -25.02 -2.61 -2.00
CA MET A 18 -24.80 -3.61 -3.06
C MET A 18 -25.76 -4.80 -2.88
N PRO A 19 -27.03 -4.68 -3.32
CA PRO A 19 -28.08 -5.68 -3.09
C PRO A 19 -27.75 -7.09 -3.58
N GLU A 20 -26.87 -7.24 -4.57
CA GLU A 20 -26.34 -8.53 -5.04
C GLU A 20 -25.64 -9.34 -3.94
N TYR A 21 -25.16 -8.68 -2.87
CA TYR A 21 -24.57 -9.31 -1.69
C TYR A 21 -25.50 -9.30 -0.47
N GLY A 22 -26.74 -8.81 -0.62
CA GLY A 22 -27.72 -8.68 0.47
C GLY A 22 -28.18 -10.01 1.07
N ALA A 23 -28.08 -11.10 0.31
CA ALA A 23 -28.45 -12.44 0.78
C ALA A 23 -27.34 -13.16 1.58
N LEU A 24 -26.13 -12.59 1.66
CA LEU A 24 -25.03 -13.19 2.42
C LEU A 24 -25.29 -13.08 3.92
N THR A 25 -25.26 -14.21 4.62
CA THR A 25 -25.37 -14.22 6.08
C THR A 25 -24.11 -13.65 6.70
N ILE A 26 -24.27 -12.78 7.71
CA ILE A 26 -23.14 -12.30 8.52
C ILE A 26 -22.67 -13.46 9.41
N PRO A 27 -21.41 -13.92 9.28
CA PRO A 27 -20.90 -15.04 10.08
C PRO A 27 -20.90 -14.74 11.58
N GLU A 28 -20.85 -15.79 12.41
CA GLU A 28 -20.82 -15.65 13.86
C GLU A 28 -19.44 -15.23 14.38
N THR A 29 -18.36 -15.70 13.74
CA THR A 29 -16.99 -15.48 14.24
C THR A 29 -16.44 -14.11 13.83
N PRO A 30 -15.68 -13.42 14.69
CA PRO A 30 -15.04 -12.15 14.34
C PRO A 30 -14.15 -12.23 13.11
N GLU A 31 -13.40 -13.32 12.95
CA GLU A 31 -12.47 -13.54 11.83
C GLU A 31 -13.20 -13.63 10.49
N GLU A 32 -14.30 -14.37 10.43
CA GLU A 32 -15.11 -14.48 9.22
C GLU A 32 -15.87 -13.19 8.93
N GLN A 33 -16.35 -12.47 9.95
CA GLN A 33 -16.92 -11.14 9.77
C GLN A 33 -15.90 -10.16 9.20
N LYS A 34 -14.64 -10.18 9.66
CA LYS A 34 -13.55 -9.35 9.11
C LYS A 34 -13.29 -9.68 7.64
N LYS A 35 -13.27 -10.97 7.29
CA LYS A 35 -13.13 -11.42 5.89
C LYS A 35 -14.31 -10.98 5.02
N LEU A 36 -15.54 -11.05 5.53
CA LEU A 36 -16.72 -10.58 4.82
C LEU A 36 -16.67 -9.06 4.62
N LEU A 37 -16.40 -8.28 5.66
CA LEU A 37 -16.26 -6.83 5.58
C LEU A 37 -15.20 -6.44 4.53
N ARG A 38 -14.01 -7.05 4.61
CA ARG A 38 -12.93 -6.81 3.64
C ARG A 38 -13.36 -7.16 2.22
N SER A 39 -13.99 -8.33 2.02
CA SER A 39 -14.48 -8.77 0.71
C SER A 39 -15.46 -7.77 0.11
N LEU A 40 -16.45 -7.32 0.88
CA LEU A 40 -17.42 -6.31 0.45
C LEU A 40 -16.75 -4.97 0.12
N MET A 41 -15.83 -4.50 0.96
CA MET A 41 -15.06 -3.28 0.68
C MET A 41 -14.19 -3.40 -0.59
N ASN A 42 -13.69 -4.58 -0.91
CA ASN A 42 -12.85 -4.81 -2.09
C ASN A 42 -13.65 -4.73 -3.40
N VAL A 43 -14.82 -5.38 -3.44
CA VAL A 43 -15.66 -5.43 -4.65
C VAL A 43 -16.47 -4.15 -4.87
N ARG A 44 -16.59 -3.30 -3.83
CA ARG A 44 -17.39 -2.09 -3.91
C ARG A 44 -16.85 -1.12 -4.97
N PRO A 45 -17.69 -0.63 -5.91
CA PRO A 45 -17.28 0.39 -6.86
C PRO A 45 -16.98 1.73 -6.18
N ALA A 46 -16.24 2.60 -6.87
CA ALA A 46 -15.94 3.95 -6.41
C ALA A 46 -17.18 4.87 -6.49
N LYS A 47 -18.13 4.69 -5.57
CA LYS A 47 -19.33 5.51 -5.43
C LYS A 47 -19.32 6.27 -4.11
N PRO A 48 -19.97 7.44 -4.01
CA PRO A 48 -20.12 8.15 -2.73
C PRO A 48 -20.65 7.23 -1.62
N VAL A 49 -20.27 7.53 -0.38
CA VAL A 49 -20.72 6.86 0.85
C VAL A 49 -21.21 7.91 1.83
N SER A 50 -22.08 7.51 2.76
CA SER A 50 -22.59 8.42 3.79
C SER A 50 -21.48 8.84 4.75
N GLU A 51 -21.62 10.03 5.33
CA GLU A 51 -20.69 10.53 6.36
C GLU A 51 -20.69 9.63 7.60
N ALA A 52 -21.86 9.11 7.98
CA ALA A 52 -22.00 8.13 9.07
C ALA A 52 -21.20 6.85 8.79
N PHE A 53 -21.21 6.36 7.54
CA PHE A 53 -20.40 5.21 7.15
C PHE A 53 -18.91 5.50 7.33
N LEU A 54 -18.44 6.65 6.81
CA LEU A 54 -17.03 7.04 6.93
C LEU A 54 -16.59 7.16 8.37
N GLN A 55 -17.41 7.78 9.23
CA GLN A 55 -17.10 7.94 10.64
C GLN A 55 -16.94 6.58 11.34
N ILE A 56 -17.91 5.68 11.17
CA ILE A 56 -17.88 4.35 11.81
C ILE A 56 -16.73 3.50 11.26
N GLN A 57 -16.48 3.56 9.95
CA GLN A 57 -15.36 2.88 9.30
C GLN A 57 -14.02 3.38 9.84
N ASP A 58 -13.84 4.70 9.95
CA ASP A 58 -12.61 5.31 10.44
C ASP A 58 -12.33 4.89 11.89
N GLU A 59 -13.34 4.95 12.76
CA GLU A 59 -13.21 4.49 14.14
C GLU A 59 -12.94 2.97 14.24
N TYR A 60 -13.48 2.18 13.32
CA TYR A 60 -13.22 0.74 13.24
C TYR A 60 -11.77 0.45 12.82
N LEU A 61 -11.34 1.00 11.68
CA LEU A 61 -10.02 0.73 11.09
C LEU A 61 -8.87 1.26 11.96
N ARG A 62 -9.01 2.44 12.56
CA ARG A 62 -7.98 2.99 13.47
C ARG A 62 -7.79 2.13 14.71
N GLU A 63 -8.88 1.60 15.26
CA GLU A 63 -8.81 0.70 16.41
C GLU A 63 -8.22 -0.67 16.03
N GLU A 64 -8.58 -1.23 14.87
CA GLU A 64 -7.95 -2.45 14.34
C GLU A 64 -6.44 -2.25 14.14
N SER A 65 -6.01 -1.09 13.63
CA SER A 65 -4.59 -0.74 13.50
C SER A 65 -3.90 -0.67 14.87
N ARG A 66 -4.54 -0.02 15.86
CA ARG A 66 -4.02 0.07 17.23
C ARG A 66 -3.86 -1.30 17.88
N LEU A 67 -4.85 -2.19 17.72
CA LEU A 67 -4.84 -3.55 18.29
C LEU A 67 -3.77 -4.45 17.65
N ARG A 68 -3.47 -4.26 16.37
CA ARG A 68 -2.39 -4.98 15.66
C ARG A 68 -0.99 -4.50 16.07
N GLY A 69 -0.89 -3.30 16.63
CA GLY A 69 0.36 -2.66 17.01
C GLY A 69 0.97 -1.87 15.86
N ILE A 70 1.30 -0.60 16.13
CA ILE A 70 1.89 0.32 15.16
C ILE A 70 3.40 0.34 15.36
N CYS A 71 4.15 0.15 14.27
CA CYS A 71 5.60 0.30 14.26
C CYS A 71 5.97 1.73 13.86
N ASP A 72 6.77 2.42 14.68
CA ASP A 72 7.31 3.74 14.31
C ASP A 72 8.54 3.58 13.42
N GLY A 73 8.38 3.80 12.12
CA GLY A 73 9.45 3.64 11.14
C GLY A 73 10.63 4.56 11.34
N MET A 74 10.45 5.70 12.05
CA MET A 74 11.54 6.63 12.33
C MET A 74 12.51 6.08 13.38
N THR A 75 12.03 5.17 14.24
CA THR A 75 12.83 4.54 15.31
C THR A 75 13.58 3.29 14.86
N LEU A 76 13.29 2.78 13.65
CA LEU A 76 13.98 1.61 13.12
C LEU A 76 15.48 1.88 13.00
N PRO A 77 16.36 0.91 13.33
CA PRO A 77 17.79 1.08 13.17
C PRO A 77 18.16 1.27 11.69
N GLY A 78 19.09 2.18 11.42
CA GLY A 78 19.69 2.34 10.11
C GLY A 78 20.68 1.21 9.81
N VAL A 79 20.90 0.90 8.54
CA VAL A 79 21.96 -0.02 8.10
C VAL A 79 23.32 0.65 8.21
N LYS A 80 24.40 -0.13 8.30
CA LYS A 80 25.76 0.41 8.51
C LYS A 80 26.23 1.31 7.37
N ALA A 81 25.88 0.97 6.14
CA ALA A 81 26.29 1.70 4.95
C ALA A 81 25.65 3.10 4.83
N ASP A 82 24.39 3.25 5.30
CA ASP A 82 23.68 4.52 5.34
C ASP A 82 22.61 4.49 6.44
N GLY A 83 22.79 5.32 7.47
CA GLY A 83 21.89 5.37 8.63
C GLY A 83 20.46 5.83 8.31
N ARG A 84 20.22 6.37 7.10
CA ARG A 84 18.89 6.76 6.62
C ARG A 84 18.09 5.56 6.09
N ILE A 85 18.75 4.47 5.70
CA ILE A 85 18.09 3.27 5.17
C ILE A 85 17.87 2.27 6.30
N SER A 86 16.64 1.76 6.41
CA SER A 86 16.25 0.70 7.35
C SER A 86 15.63 -0.47 6.59
N LEU A 87 15.80 -1.68 7.13
CA LEU A 87 15.14 -2.90 6.65
C LEU A 87 14.16 -3.38 7.71
N TRP A 88 12.92 -3.65 7.33
CA TRP A 88 11.88 -4.05 8.27
C TRP A 88 10.98 -5.14 7.70
N LYS A 89 10.97 -6.30 8.37
CA LYS A 89 10.01 -7.37 8.07
C LYS A 89 8.72 -7.14 8.84
N GLY A 90 7.61 -6.96 8.12
CA GLY A 90 6.32 -6.72 8.76
C GLY A 90 5.23 -6.28 7.78
N ASP A 91 4.08 -5.91 8.33
CA ASP A 91 2.94 -5.45 7.56
C ASP A 91 2.98 -3.92 7.38
N ILE A 92 3.24 -3.47 6.14
CA ILE A 92 3.36 -2.04 5.82
C ILE A 92 2.16 -1.19 6.26
N THR A 93 0.97 -1.79 6.39
CA THR A 93 -0.25 -1.07 6.80
C THR A 93 -0.25 -0.67 8.27
N ALA A 94 0.70 -1.18 9.06
CA ALA A 94 0.92 -0.84 10.45
C ALA A 94 2.19 0.01 10.68
N LEU A 95 2.81 0.52 9.60
CA LEU A 95 4.04 1.30 9.68
C LEU A 95 3.75 2.80 9.66
N LYS A 96 4.15 3.49 10.73
CA LYS A 96 4.09 4.95 10.84
C LYS A 96 5.34 5.57 10.23
N VAL A 97 5.15 6.21 9.07
CA VAL A 97 6.16 6.96 8.29
C VAL A 97 5.46 8.10 7.53
N GLY A 98 6.21 8.94 6.81
CA GLY A 98 5.66 10.01 5.97
C GLY A 98 4.76 9.46 4.86
N ALA A 99 5.28 8.54 4.04
CA ALA A 99 4.51 7.83 3.03
C ALA A 99 4.86 6.34 2.95
N ILE A 100 3.89 5.52 2.58
CA ILE A 100 4.13 4.15 2.14
C ILE A 100 3.91 4.03 0.63
N VAL A 101 4.59 3.09 -0.01
CA VAL A 101 4.42 2.82 -1.44
C VAL A 101 3.47 1.66 -1.67
N ASN A 102 2.45 1.90 -2.50
CA ASN A 102 1.55 0.90 -3.04
C ASN A 102 2.00 0.48 -4.44
N ALA A 103 2.20 -0.83 -4.65
CA ALA A 103 2.34 -1.41 -5.99
C ALA A 103 0.94 -1.62 -6.60
N ALA A 104 0.48 -0.61 -7.34
CA ALA A 104 -0.85 -0.54 -7.93
C ALA A 104 -0.90 -1.18 -9.32
N ASN A 105 -2.12 -1.41 -9.81
CA ASN A 105 -2.40 -1.66 -11.23
C ASN A 105 -2.69 -0.33 -11.95
N SER A 106 -2.72 -0.33 -13.30
CA SER A 106 -2.86 0.89 -14.12
C SER A 106 -4.17 1.66 -13.90
N ALA A 107 -5.23 1.01 -13.42
CA ALA A 107 -6.49 1.68 -13.09
C ALA A 107 -6.42 2.49 -11.78
N LEU A 108 -5.42 2.26 -10.91
CA LEU A 108 -5.15 3.02 -9.67
C LEU A 108 -6.23 3.00 -8.58
N ILE A 109 -7.40 2.44 -8.85
CA ILE A 109 -8.57 2.39 -7.96
C ILE A 109 -8.58 1.17 -7.03
N GLY A 110 -7.42 0.54 -6.81
CA GLY A 110 -7.25 -0.60 -5.92
C GLY A 110 -7.63 -1.95 -6.53
N CYS A 111 -7.57 -3.00 -5.70
CA CYS A 111 -7.87 -4.37 -6.09
C CYS A 111 -9.35 -4.72 -5.82
N PHE A 112 -10.01 -5.31 -6.81
CA PHE A 112 -11.42 -5.76 -6.71
C PHE A 112 -11.58 -7.25 -6.40
N ILE A 113 -10.49 -8.01 -6.28
CA ILE A 113 -10.55 -9.44 -5.97
C ILE A 113 -10.71 -9.57 -4.44
N PRO A 114 -11.79 -10.21 -3.94
CA PRO A 114 -12.03 -10.36 -2.50
C PRO A 114 -10.83 -10.97 -1.77
N CYS A 115 -10.36 -10.29 -0.72
CA CYS A 115 -9.26 -10.75 0.14
C CYS A 115 -7.99 -11.18 -0.61
N HIS A 116 -7.74 -10.63 -1.81
CA HIS A 116 -6.58 -11.00 -2.60
C HIS A 116 -5.28 -10.72 -1.85
N ALA A 117 -4.34 -11.68 -1.92
CA ALA A 117 -3.03 -11.59 -1.30
C ALA A 117 -2.07 -10.68 -2.10
N CYS A 118 -2.49 -9.44 -2.37
CA CYS A 118 -1.65 -8.39 -2.95
C CYS A 118 -1.59 -7.16 -2.05
N ILE A 119 -0.50 -6.38 -2.20
CA ILE A 119 -0.27 -5.20 -1.36
C ILE A 119 -1.32 -4.11 -1.57
N ASP A 120 -1.80 -3.97 -2.81
CA ASP A 120 -2.85 -3.02 -3.20
C ASP A 120 -4.16 -3.30 -2.46
N ASN A 121 -4.56 -4.57 -2.38
CA ASN A 121 -5.73 -4.98 -1.60
C ASN A 121 -5.54 -4.69 -0.11
N ALA A 122 -4.37 -4.99 0.45
CA ALA A 122 -4.08 -4.71 1.86
C ALA A 122 -4.15 -3.21 2.17
N ILE A 123 -3.43 -2.38 1.41
CA ILE A 123 -3.39 -0.93 1.61
C ILE A 123 -4.79 -0.33 1.50
N HIS A 124 -5.55 -0.64 0.45
CA HIS A 124 -6.92 -0.11 0.31
C HIS A 124 -7.87 -0.61 1.41
N SER A 125 -7.74 -1.86 1.85
CA SER A 125 -8.60 -2.41 2.91
C SER A 125 -8.36 -1.72 4.26
N PHE A 126 -7.10 -1.40 4.59
CA PHE A 126 -6.75 -0.78 5.87
C PHE A 126 -6.80 0.76 5.83
N ALA A 127 -6.67 1.39 4.66
CA ALA A 127 -6.88 2.83 4.51
C ALA A 127 -8.37 3.21 4.59
N GLY A 128 -9.25 2.37 4.07
CA GLY A 128 -10.70 2.61 4.00
C GLY A 128 -11.17 3.05 2.61
N ILE A 129 -12.49 3.10 2.42
CA ILE A 129 -13.13 3.38 1.11
C ILE A 129 -12.68 4.73 0.53
N GLN A 130 -12.35 5.72 1.36
CA GLN A 130 -11.93 7.03 0.90
C GLN A 130 -10.70 6.98 -0.02
N LEU A 131 -9.76 6.05 0.21
CA LEU A 131 -8.58 5.91 -0.65
C LEU A 131 -8.98 5.59 -2.09
N ARG A 132 -9.96 4.69 -2.27
CA ARG A 132 -10.49 4.36 -3.60
C ARG A 132 -11.20 5.54 -4.24
N LEU A 133 -11.95 6.32 -3.46
CA LEU A 133 -12.66 7.52 -3.95
C LEU A 133 -11.68 8.62 -4.37
N GLU A 134 -10.59 8.82 -3.64
CA GLU A 134 -9.55 9.78 -4.01
C GLU A 134 -8.81 9.34 -5.27
N CYS A 135 -8.45 8.05 -5.38
CA CYS A 135 -7.87 7.48 -6.59
C CYS A 135 -8.81 7.62 -7.80
N ASP A 136 -10.09 7.29 -7.66
CA ASP A 136 -11.07 7.41 -8.73
C ASP A 136 -11.22 8.85 -9.21
N ALA A 137 -11.34 9.80 -8.28
CA ALA A 137 -11.38 11.23 -8.61
C ALA A 137 -10.09 11.70 -9.29
N LEU A 138 -8.92 11.18 -8.89
CA LEU A 138 -7.64 11.48 -9.50
C LEU A 138 -7.58 10.95 -10.95
N MET A 139 -7.97 9.68 -11.16
CA MET A 139 -7.93 9.04 -12.47
C MET A 139 -8.95 9.63 -13.44
N ASN A 140 -10.14 9.99 -12.96
CA ASN A 140 -11.15 10.70 -13.75
C ASN A 140 -10.66 12.09 -14.21
N ARG A 141 -9.91 12.82 -13.36
CA ARG A 141 -9.29 14.08 -13.77
C ARG A 141 -8.14 13.88 -14.77
N GLN A 142 -7.39 12.79 -14.64
CA GLN A 142 -6.30 12.44 -15.55
C GLN A 142 -6.82 12.02 -16.93
N GLY A 143 -7.94 11.30 -16.99
CA GLY A 143 -8.59 10.88 -18.23
C GLY A 143 -7.93 9.70 -18.96
N HIS A 144 -6.91 9.07 -18.36
CA HIS A 144 -6.28 7.85 -18.86
C HIS A 144 -5.67 7.02 -17.73
N GLU A 145 -5.43 5.73 -17.98
CA GLU A 145 -4.75 4.83 -17.04
C GLU A 145 -3.33 5.29 -16.71
N GLU A 146 -2.86 4.95 -15.51
CA GLU A 146 -1.54 5.35 -15.05
C GLU A 146 -0.45 4.53 -15.75
N PRO A 147 0.54 5.18 -16.40
CA PRO A 147 1.62 4.47 -17.07
C PRO A 147 2.57 3.78 -16.08
N VAL A 148 3.19 2.70 -16.53
CA VAL A 148 4.23 1.98 -15.76
C VAL A 148 5.40 2.90 -15.46
N GLY A 149 5.95 2.84 -14.24
CA GLY A 149 7.11 3.63 -13.84
C GLY A 149 6.80 5.03 -13.32
N HIS A 150 5.52 5.42 -13.26
CA HIS A 150 5.05 6.69 -12.69
C HIS A 150 4.49 6.53 -11.28
N ALA A 151 4.27 7.64 -10.57
CA ALA A 151 3.72 7.64 -9.22
C ALA A 151 2.67 8.74 -9.01
N LYS A 152 1.64 8.42 -8.21
CA LYS A 152 0.60 9.34 -7.75
C LYS A 152 0.56 9.39 -6.23
N LEU A 153 0.18 10.54 -5.67
CA LEU A 153 0.10 10.76 -4.23
C LEU A 153 -1.36 10.94 -3.80
N THR A 154 -1.73 10.28 -2.71
CA THR A 154 -3.05 10.42 -2.04
C THR A 154 -2.86 10.49 -0.52
N ARG A 155 -3.90 10.86 0.21
CA ARG A 155 -3.90 10.73 1.67
C ARG A 155 -3.96 9.26 2.08
N ALA A 156 -3.40 8.92 3.23
CA ALA A 156 -3.40 7.54 3.73
C ALA A 156 -4.61 7.18 4.61
N TYR A 157 -5.44 8.17 4.96
CA TYR A 157 -6.68 8.00 5.72
C TYR A 157 -6.48 7.31 7.08
N ASN A 158 -6.83 6.02 7.18
CA ASN A 158 -6.79 5.27 8.44
C ASN A 158 -5.47 4.53 8.67
N LEU A 159 -4.54 4.60 7.72
CA LEU A 159 -3.19 4.06 7.90
C LEU A 159 -2.37 4.94 8.86
N PRO A 160 -1.37 4.40 9.58
CA PRO A 160 -0.50 5.19 10.46
C PRO A 160 0.44 6.15 9.74
N CYS A 161 0.59 6.04 8.41
CA CYS A 161 1.36 6.98 7.60
C CYS A 161 0.51 8.19 7.18
N SER A 162 1.13 9.23 6.62
CA SER A 162 0.39 10.43 6.17
C SER A 162 -0.12 10.29 4.74
N TYR A 163 0.66 9.65 3.87
CA TYR A 163 0.36 9.54 2.44
C TYR A 163 0.60 8.13 1.88
N VAL A 164 -0.06 7.84 0.75
CA VAL A 164 0.23 6.67 -0.06
C VAL A 164 0.77 7.13 -1.42
N LEU A 165 1.93 6.60 -1.79
CA LEU A 165 2.52 6.74 -3.11
C LEU A 165 2.13 5.53 -3.94
N HIS A 166 1.26 5.71 -4.92
CA HIS A 166 0.81 4.65 -5.80
C HIS A 166 1.67 4.62 -7.05
N THR A 167 2.32 3.49 -7.34
CA THR A 167 3.12 3.31 -8.56
C THR A 167 2.74 2.03 -9.27
N VAL A 168 2.76 2.07 -10.60
CA VAL A 168 2.48 0.92 -11.45
C VAL A 168 3.79 0.30 -11.88
N GLY A 169 4.05 -0.92 -11.39
CA GLY A 169 5.26 -1.68 -11.73
C GLY A 169 5.11 -2.49 -13.02
N PRO A 170 6.22 -2.89 -13.66
CA PRO A 170 6.19 -3.74 -14.86
C PRO A 170 5.66 -5.14 -14.52
N VAL A 171 4.99 -5.77 -15.50
CA VAL A 171 4.44 -7.13 -15.41
C VAL A 171 5.29 -8.07 -16.26
N ILE A 172 5.86 -9.11 -15.64
CA ILE A 172 6.81 -10.01 -16.30
C ILE A 172 6.09 -11.28 -16.77
N GLN A 173 6.05 -11.49 -18.09
CA GLN A 173 5.48 -12.69 -18.73
C GLN A 173 6.55 -13.67 -19.22
N GLY A 174 7.83 -13.32 -19.10
CA GLY A 174 8.94 -14.11 -19.63
C GLY A 174 10.27 -13.75 -18.97
N ARG A 175 11.33 -13.64 -19.77
CA ARG A 175 12.62 -13.14 -19.27
C ARG A 175 12.54 -11.64 -19.04
N VAL A 176 13.10 -11.18 -17.93
CA VAL A 176 13.24 -9.76 -17.61
C VAL A 176 14.13 -9.08 -18.67
N SER A 177 13.56 -8.11 -19.37
CA SER A 177 14.27 -7.27 -20.34
C SER A 177 14.97 -6.10 -19.64
N GLU A 178 15.82 -5.36 -20.37
CA GLU A 178 16.41 -4.12 -19.83
C GLU A 178 15.35 -3.01 -19.65
N GLU A 179 14.32 -3.00 -20.50
CA GLU A 179 13.19 -2.09 -20.37
C GLU A 179 12.44 -2.33 -19.06
N ASP A 180 12.17 -3.59 -18.71
CA ASP A 180 11.52 -3.94 -17.43
C ASP A 180 12.33 -3.44 -16.23
N ARG A 181 13.66 -3.56 -16.30
CA ARG A 181 14.57 -3.08 -15.23
C ARG A 181 14.52 -1.56 -15.12
N SER A 182 14.55 -0.87 -16.26
CA SER A 182 14.43 0.59 -16.33
C SER A 182 13.09 1.10 -15.81
N LEU A 183 11.99 0.42 -16.16
CA LEU A 183 10.64 0.72 -15.68
C LEU A 183 10.52 0.51 -14.16
N LEU A 184 11.07 -0.58 -13.62
CA LEU A 184 11.09 -0.79 -12.18
C LEU A 184 11.91 0.30 -11.47
N ALA A 185 13.09 0.65 -11.97
CA ALA A 185 13.88 1.76 -11.45
C ALA A 185 13.11 3.09 -11.51
N SER A 186 12.35 3.31 -12.58
CA SER A 186 11.47 4.47 -12.71
C SER A 186 10.42 4.53 -11.61
N CYS A 187 9.82 3.40 -11.22
CA CYS A 187 8.85 3.36 -10.10
C CYS A 187 9.46 3.94 -8.81
N TYR A 188 10.67 3.49 -8.45
CA TYR A 188 11.37 3.97 -7.26
C TYR A 188 11.70 5.47 -7.37
N ARG A 189 12.28 5.91 -8.50
CA ARG A 189 12.59 7.34 -8.71
C ARG A 189 11.34 8.22 -8.63
N SER A 190 10.29 7.88 -9.36
CA SER A 190 9.03 8.64 -9.38
C SER A 190 8.42 8.76 -7.99
N CYS A 191 8.44 7.70 -7.18
CA CYS A 191 7.99 7.75 -5.79
C CYS A 191 8.84 8.69 -4.94
N LEU A 192 10.17 8.60 -5.04
CA LEU A 192 11.10 9.44 -4.27
C LEU A 192 11.00 10.92 -4.66
N GLU A 193 10.93 11.21 -5.95
CA GLU A 193 10.77 12.56 -6.49
C GLU A 193 9.42 13.17 -6.09
N THR A 194 8.34 12.38 -6.18
CA THR A 194 7.00 12.81 -5.73
C THR A 194 6.99 13.09 -4.23
N ALA A 195 7.62 12.24 -3.42
CA ALA A 195 7.75 12.46 -1.99
C ALA A 195 8.50 13.77 -1.69
N ALA A 196 9.67 13.96 -2.31
CA ALA A 196 10.52 15.11 -2.11
C ALA A 196 9.84 16.42 -2.56
N ALA A 197 9.13 16.40 -3.68
CA ALA A 197 8.36 17.55 -4.19
C ALA A 197 7.23 17.97 -3.24
N ASN A 198 6.71 17.04 -2.44
CA ASN A 198 5.64 17.30 -1.47
C ASN A 198 6.16 17.44 -0.02
N GLY A 199 7.48 17.58 0.17
CA GLY A 199 8.09 17.77 1.50
C GLY A 199 8.01 16.53 2.39
N ILE A 200 7.77 15.34 1.83
CA ILE A 200 7.73 14.08 2.57
C ILE A 200 9.16 13.58 2.71
N THR A 201 9.63 13.47 3.96
CA THR A 201 11.02 13.13 4.27
C THR A 201 11.25 11.68 4.66
N SER A 202 10.19 10.87 4.76
CA SER A 202 10.29 9.45 5.05
C SER A 202 9.35 8.59 4.22
N VAL A 203 9.90 7.55 3.57
CA VAL A 203 9.18 6.67 2.64
C VAL A 203 9.47 5.21 2.95
N ALA A 204 8.42 4.39 2.99
CA ALA A 204 8.55 2.93 3.06
C ALA A 204 8.15 2.26 1.73
N PHE A 205 9.06 1.47 1.17
CA PHE A 205 8.83 0.69 -0.05
C PHE A 205 8.45 -0.74 0.30
N CYS A 206 7.36 -1.24 -0.28
CA CYS A 206 7.15 -2.69 -0.39
C CYS A 206 7.99 -3.27 -1.54
N CYS A 207 8.03 -4.59 -1.67
CA CYS A 207 8.65 -5.26 -2.82
C CYS A 207 7.80 -5.08 -4.10
N ILE A 208 8.06 -4.02 -4.87
CA ILE A 208 7.32 -3.70 -6.10
C ILE A 208 7.52 -4.81 -7.15
N SER A 209 6.42 -5.22 -7.79
CA SER A 209 6.34 -6.22 -8.86
C SER A 209 6.76 -7.67 -8.53
N THR A 210 7.24 -8.00 -7.32
CA THR A 210 7.76 -9.36 -7.03
C THR A 210 6.72 -10.40 -6.60
N GLY A 211 5.45 -9.99 -6.52
CA GLY A 211 4.30 -10.86 -6.24
C GLY A 211 3.57 -11.25 -7.52
N VAL A 212 2.37 -10.70 -7.69
CA VAL A 212 1.45 -10.97 -8.81
C VAL A 212 2.06 -10.59 -10.18
N PHE A 213 3.02 -9.68 -10.22
CA PHE A 213 3.67 -9.22 -11.46
C PHE A 213 4.98 -9.96 -11.81
N HIS A 214 5.35 -10.97 -11.00
CA HIS A 214 6.38 -11.95 -11.31
C HIS A 214 7.80 -11.42 -11.60
N PHE A 215 8.13 -10.20 -11.16
CA PHE A 215 9.52 -9.74 -11.21
C PHE A 215 10.39 -10.56 -10.24
N PRO A 216 11.50 -11.17 -10.68
CA PRO A 216 12.37 -11.95 -9.81
C PRO A 216 12.88 -11.14 -8.61
N ASN A 217 12.74 -11.71 -7.41
CA ASN A 217 12.95 -10.99 -6.14
C ASN A 217 14.34 -10.35 -6.02
N ARG A 218 15.42 -11.10 -6.30
CA ARG A 218 16.79 -10.59 -6.17
C ARG A 218 17.10 -9.47 -7.17
N PRO A 219 16.87 -9.64 -8.49
CA PRO A 219 16.98 -8.54 -9.45
C PRO A 219 16.14 -7.30 -9.09
N ALA A 220 14.92 -7.48 -8.58
CA ALA A 220 14.09 -6.35 -8.13
C ALA A 220 14.71 -5.61 -6.94
N ALA A 221 15.21 -6.35 -5.95
CA ALA A 221 15.85 -5.78 -4.76
C ALA A 221 17.16 -5.06 -5.11
N GLU A 222 17.96 -5.59 -6.03
CA GLU A 222 19.16 -4.92 -6.55
C GLU A 222 18.82 -3.56 -7.18
N ILE A 223 17.76 -3.51 -8.00
CA ILE A 223 17.26 -2.26 -8.60
C ILE A 223 16.77 -1.29 -7.53
N ALA A 224 16.00 -1.78 -6.56
CA ALA A 224 15.46 -0.98 -5.46
C ALA A 224 16.57 -0.31 -4.65
N VAL A 225 17.54 -1.11 -4.18
CA VAL A 225 18.67 -0.63 -3.36
C VAL A 225 19.55 0.34 -4.14
N LYS A 226 19.90 0.00 -5.39
CA LYS A 226 20.70 0.87 -6.25
C LYS A 226 20.03 2.22 -6.46
N THR A 227 18.75 2.21 -6.87
CA THR A 227 18.01 3.43 -7.19
C THR A 227 17.83 4.34 -5.97
N VAL A 228 17.54 3.76 -4.81
CA VAL A 228 17.41 4.51 -3.55
C VAL A 228 18.74 5.12 -3.15
N ARG A 229 19.86 4.38 -3.21
CA ARG A 229 21.19 4.91 -2.88
C ARG A 229 21.56 6.08 -3.79
N GLU A 230 21.39 5.93 -5.11
CA GLU A 230 21.66 6.99 -6.10
C GLU A 230 20.81 8.25 -5.87
N PHE A 231 19.56 8.10 -5.42
CA PHE A 231 18.71 9.23 -5.06
C PHE A 231 19.19 9.92 -3.78
N LEU A 232 19.51 9.15 -2.74
CA LEU A 232 19.95 9.65 -1.44
C LEU A 232 21.33 10.34 -1.45
N GLU A 233 22.16 10.06 -2.45
CA GLU A 233 23.40 10.82 -2.72
C GLU A 233 23.12 12.25 -3.18
N LYS A 234 21.97 12.49 -3.84
CA LYS A 234 21.61 13.78 -4.43
C LYS A 234 20.65 14.57 -3.55
N ASP A 235 19.73 13.90 -2.87
CA ASP A 235 18.71 14.54 -2.05
C ASP A 235 18.98 14.37 -0.55
N ILE A 236 19.38 15.46 0.10
CA ILE A 236 19.66 15.49 1.54
C ILE A 236 18.40 15.65 2.41
N ARG A 237 17.23 15.92 1.81
CA ARG A 237 15.96 16.14 2.54
C ARG A 237 15.29 14.84 2.95
N MET A 238 15.55 13.76 2.22
CA MET A 238 15.05 12.43 2.55
C MET A 238 15.83 11.88 3.75
N THR A 239 15.18 11.82 4.90
CA THR A 239 15.81 11.46 6.18
C THR A 239 15.65 9.99 6.54
N LYS A 240 14.65 9.30 5.96
CA LYS A 240 14.40 7.89 6.25
C LYS A 240 13.80 7.14 5.08
N ILE A 241 14.45 6.06 4.65
CA ILE A 241 13.89 5.08 3.72
C ILE A 241 13.76 3.75 4.44
N VAL A 242 12.60 3.11 4.36
CA VAL A 242 12.36 1.77 4.90
C VAL A 242 12.10 0.81 3.75
N PHE A 243 12.96 -0.18 3.57
CA PHE A 243 12.62 -1.35 2.76
C PHE A 243 11.77 -2.28 3.63
N ASN A 244 10.47 -2.35 3.32
CA ASN A 244 9.55 -3.28 3.96
C ASN A 244 9.48 -4.59 3.17
N VAL A 245 9.74 -5.69 3.87
CA VAL A 245 9.65 -7.05 3.33
C VAL A 245 8.62 -7.86 4.12
N PHE A 246 8.04 -8.89 3.47
CA PHE A 246 7.09 -9.79 4.13
C PHE A 246 7.60 -11.23 4.23
N LYS A 247 8.22 -11.75 3.17
CA LYS A 247 8.77 -13.11 3.11
C LYS A 247 10.18 -13.16 3.70
N ASP A 248 10.55 -14.30 4.29
CA ASP A 248 11.92 -14.55 4.75
C ASP A 248 12.94 -14.49 3.60
N SER A 249 12.59 -15.02 2.43
CA SER A 249 13.45 -14.94 1.24
C SER A 249 13.77 -13.50 0.82
N ASP A 250 12.80 -12.58 0.95
CA ASP A 250 13.03 -11.16 0.64
C ASP A 250 13.93 -10.52 1.71
N LEU A 251 13.72 -10.87 2.99
CA LEU A 251 14.56 -10.40 4.07
C LEU A 251 16.02 -10.79 3.86
N GLU A 252 16.30 -12.04 3.54
CA GLU A 252 17.66 -12.55 3.27
C GLU A 252 18.33 -11.79 2.11
N ILE A 253 17.59 -11.59 1.01
CA ILE A 253 18.08 -10.83 -0.15
C ILE A 253 18.42 -9.39 0.24
N TYR A 254 17.52 -8.69 0.92
CA TYR A 254 17.77 -7.30 1.30
C TYR A 254 18.87 -7.16 2.35
N GLN A 255 19.01 -8.13 3.28
CA GLN A 255 20.13 -8.15 4.23
C GLN A 255 21.47 -8.26 3.49
N ASP A 256 21.58 -9.18 2.55
CA ASP A 256 22.78 -9.36 1.72
C ASP A 256 23.16 -8.08 0.95
N LEU A 257 22.17 -7.40 0.34
CA LEU A 257 22.40 -6.19 -0.46
C LEU A 257 22.69 -4.92 0.36
N LEU A 258 22.21 -4.87 1.61
CA LEU A 258 22.34 -3.70 2.49
C LEU A 258 23.51 -3.78 3.48
N ASN A 259 24.15 -4.95 3.57
CA ASN A 259 25.37 -5.14 4.35
C ASN A 259 26.57 -4.36 3.79
#